data_AF-A0A938BYJ5-F1
#
_entry.id   AF-A0A938BYJ5-F1
#
_cell.length_a   1.000
_cell.length_b   1.000
_cell.length_c   1.000
_cell.angle_alpha   90.00
_cell.angle_beta   90.00
_cell.angle_gamma   90.00
#
_symmetry.space_group_name_H-M   'P 1'
#
loop_
_entity.id
_entity.type
_entity.pdbx_description
1 polymer ?
#
loop_
_entity_poly.entity_id
_entity_poly.type
_entity_poly.pdbx_seq_one_letter_code
_entity_poly.pdbx_strand_id
1 'polypeptide(L)'
;MPLSKYRYIVIEGPIGVGKTTLCRRLAERLDAETLLERPEQNPFLARFYQDSARWALPTQLFFLFQRANQLRELKQLDLFS
;
A
#
# COMPACT_ATOMS: atom_id res chain seq x y z
N MET A 1 19.96 -14.16 -5.48
CA MET A 1 19.24 -14.68 -4.29
C MET A 1 17.77 -14.86 -4.66
N PRO A 2 17.13 -16.00 -4.38
CA PRO A 2 15.72 -16.19 -4.71
C PRO A 2 14.85 -15.26 -3.85
N LEU A 3 13.87 -14.60 -4.46
CA LEU A 3 12.94 -13.69 -3.77
C LEU A 3 12.02 -14.44 -2.79
N SER A 4 11.85 -15.75 -2.96
CA SER A 4 11.01 -16.62 -2.13
C SER A 4 11.44 -16.70 -0.66
N LYS A 5 12.65 -16.28 -0.31
CA LYS A 5 13.10 -16.24 1.11
C LYS A 5 12.52 -15.08 1.91
N TYR A 6 11.94 -14.07 1.25
CA TYR A 6 11.41 -12.88 1.89
C TYR A 6 9.91 -13.07 2.20
N ARG A 7 9.52 -12.96 3.47
CA ARG A 7 8.12 -13.03 3.90
C ARG A 7 7.32 -11.76 3.57
N TYR A 8 8.00 -10.64 3.34
CA TYR A 8 7.37 -9.36 3.05
C TYR A 8 8.22 -8.57 2.06
N ILE A 9 7.62 -8.17 0.94
CA ILE A 9 8.28 -7.45 -0.15
C ILE A 9 7.53 -6.15 -0.39
N VAL A 10 8.24 -5.03 -0.33
CA VAL A 10 7.69 -3.69 -0.59
C VAL A 10 8.15 -3.21 -1.96
N ILE A 11 7.24 -2.64 -2.74
CA ILE A 11 7.52 -2.05 -4.05
C ILE A 11 7.26 -0.54 -3.98
N GLU A 12 8.33 0.24 -4.05
CA GLU A 12 8.33 1.70 -3.97
C GLU A 12 8.65 2.36 -5.31
N GLY A 13 8.22 3.61 -5.49
CA GLY A 13 8.55 4.39 -6.67
C GLY A 13 7.51 5.45 -7.07
N PRO A 14 7.81 6.26 -8.10
CA PRO A 14 6.94 7.37 -8.53
C PRO A 14 5.52 6.94 -8.93
N ILE A 15 4.57 7.88 -8.87
CA ILE A 15 3.20 7.67 -9.38
C ILE A 15 3.27 7.40 -10.89
N GLY A 16 2.52 6.41 -11.38
CA GLY A 16 2.46 6.05 -12.80
C GLY A 16 3.56 5.10 -13.31
N VAL A 17 4.59 4.77 -12.52
CA VAL A 17 5.72 3.92 -12.98
C VAL A 17 5.39 2.42 -13.11
N GLY A 18 4.17 2.00 -12.78
CA GLY A 18 3.74 0.59 -12.92
C GLY A 18 3.91 -0.29 -11.68
N LYS A 19 4.04 0.28 -10.48
CA LYS A 19 4.19 -0.46 -9.20
C LYS A 19 3.12 -1.53 -8.99
N THR A 20 1.84 -1.16 -9.16
CA THR A 20 0.71 -2.08 -8.96
C THR A 20 0.77 -3.26 -9.94
N THR A 21 1.17 -3.00 -11.18
CA THR A 21 1.36 -4.05 -12.20
C THR A 21 2.51 -4.98 -11.81
N LEU A 22 3.64 -4.44 -11.35
CA LEU A 22 4.76 -5.24 -10.87
C LEU A 22 4.38 -6.08 -9.65
N CYS A 23 3.66 -5.49 -8.69
CA CYS A 23 3.19 -6.17 -7.48
C CYS A 23 2.35 -7.40 -7.80
N ARG A 24 1.33 -7.25 -8.66
CA ARG A 24 0.46 -8.37 -9.07
C ARG A 24 1.25 -9.49 -9.77
N ARG A 25 2.12 -9.13 -10.72
CA ARG A 25 2.97 -10.09 -11.44
C ARG A 25 3.97 -10.82 -10.55
N LEU A 26 4.41 -10.18 -9.47
CA LEU A 26 5.32 -10.79 -8.51
C LEU A 26 4.56 -11.73 -7.57
N ALA A 27 3.39 -11.31 -7.10
CA ALA A 27 2.48 -12.12 -6.29
C ALA A 27 2.09 -13.42 -6.99
N GLU A 28 1.69 -13.36 -8.27
CA GLU A 28 1.39 -14.54 -9.10
C GLU A 28 2.57 -15.51 -9.23
N ARG A 29 3.81 -14.99 -9.32
CA ARG A 29 5.02 -15.81 -9.46
C ARG A 29 5.50 -16.43 -8.15
N LEU A 30 5.20 -15.79 -7.03
CA LEU A 30 5.67 -16.21 -5.70
C LEU A 30 4.59 -16.89 -4.87
N ASP A 31 3.37 -17.05 -5.42
CA ASP A 31 2.19 -17.52 -4.69
C ASP A 31 1.96 -16.72 -3.39
N ALA A 32 2.03 -15.40 -3.52
CA ALA A 32 1.95 -14.46 -2.39
C ALA A 32 0.69 -13.60 -2.45
N GLU A 33 0.25 -13.10 -1.30
CA GLU A 33 -0.86 -12.15 -1.22
C GLU A 33 -0.41 -10.70 -1.52
N THR A 34 -1.27 -9.92 -2.18
CA THR A 34 -0.99 -8.50 -2.46
C THR A 34 -1.58 -7.58 -1.41
N LEU A 35 -0.77 -6.64 -0.90
CA LEU A 35 -1.23 -5.56 -0.02
C LEU A 35 -1.23 -4.20 -0.75
N LEU A 36 -2.32 -3.90 -1.47
CA LEU A 36 -2.45 -2.68 -2.27
C LEU A 36 -2.96 -1.48 -1.46
N GLU A 37 -2.52 -0.29 -1.86
CA GLU A 37 -3.09 0.97 -1.39
C GLU A 37 -4.48 1.21 -2.02
N ARG A 38 -5.39 1.85 -1.27
CA ARG A 38 -6.77 2.16 -1.69
C ARG A 38 -7.02 3.67 -1.71
N PRO A 39 -6.39 4.44 -2.61
CA PRO A 39 -6.48 5.90 -2.64
C PRO A 39 -7.91 6.43 -2.77
N GLU A 40 -8.81 5.67 -3.40
CA GLU A 40 -10.23 5.97 -3.51
C GLU A 40 -10.97 6.06 -2.17
N GLN A 41 -10.41 5.48 -1.09
CA GLN A 41 -10.98 5.55 0.25
C GLN A 41 -10.63 6.86 0.97
N ASN A 42 -9.65 7.62 0.46
CA ASN A 42 -9.19 8.85 1.10
C ASN A 42 -10.14 10.02 0.77
N PRO A 43 -10.96 10.49 1.74
CA PRO A 43 -11.98 11.52 1.46
C PRO A 43 -11.38 12.89 1.16
N PHE A 44 -10.08 13.08 1.41
CA PHE A 44 -9.38 14.35 1.20
C PHE A 44 -8.65 14.40 -0.13
N LEU A 45 -8.43 13.26 -0.79
CA LEU A 45 -7.59 13.17 -1.97
C LEU A 45 -8.10 14.02 -3.15
N ALA A 46 -9.41 14.01 -3.40
CA ALA A 46 -10.00 14.86 -4.43
C ALA A 46 -9.79 16.36 -4.15
N ARG A 47 -9.85 16.77 -2.86
CA ARG A 47 -9.64 18.16 -2.44
C ARG A 47 -8.17 18.56 -2.44
N PHE A 48 -7.27 17.62 -2.20
CA PHE A 48 -5.83 17.82 -2.35
C PHE A 48 -5.43 18.21 -3.77
N TYR A 49 -6.06 17.62 -4.79
CA TYR A 49 -5.82 18.02 -6.18
C TYR A 49 -6.37 19.41 -6.52
N GLN A 50 -7.26 19.98 -5.70
CA GLN A 50 -7.81 21.33 -5.87
C GLN A 50 -7.00 22.38 -5.10
N ASP A 51 -6.59 22.06 -3.86
CA ASP A 51 -5.80 22.93 -2.98
C ASP A 51 -4.89 22.07 -2.10
N SER A 52 -3.67 21.86 -2.59
CA SER A 52 -2.70 21.00 -1.91
C SER A 52 -2.25 21.59 -0.57
N ALA A 53 -2.07 22.91 -0.48
CA ALA A 53 -1.59 23.57 0.74
C ALA A 53 -2.56 23.34 1.91
N ARG A 54 -3.86 23.41 1.66
CA ARG A 54 -4.90 23.21 2.68
C ARG A 54 -5.14 21.74 3.02
N TRP A 55 -5.07 20.84 2.03
CA TRP A 55 -5.51 19.44 2.20
C TRP A 55 -4.36 18.42 2.28
N ALA A 56 -3.09 18.83 2.15
CA ALA A 56 -1.94 17.93 2.22
C ALA A 56 -1.89 17.12 3.53
N LEU A 57 -1.93 17.79 4.68
CA LEU A 57 -1.82 17.12 5.98
C LEU A 57 -2.91 16.05 6.21
N PRO A 58 -4.22 16.36 6.10
CA PRO A 58 -5.25 15.34 6.31
C PRO A 58 -5.17 14.20 5.28
N THR A 59 -4.79 14.49 4.03
CA THR A 59 -4.60 13.48 2.99
C THR A 59 -3.48 12.50 3.37
N GLN A 60 -2.33 13.03 3.81
CA GLN A 60 -1.17 12.21 4.20
C GLN A 60 -1.41 11.43 5.50
N LEU A 61 -2.08 12.03 6.49
CA LEU A 61 -2.45 11.31 7.72
C LEU A 61 -3.41 10.15 7.44
N PHE A 62 -4.36 10.33 6.52
CA PHE A 62 -5.24 9.24 6.09
C PHE A 62 -4.45 8.06 5.50
N PHE A 63 -3.52 8.34 4.58
CA PHE A 63 -2.66 7.29 4.00
C PHE A 63 -1.83 6.57 5.06
N LEU A 64 -1.27 7.32 6.02
CA LEU A 64 -0.52 6.76 7.15
C LEU A 64 -1.37 5.79 7.99
N PHE A 65 -2.57 6.21 8.42
CA PHE A 65 -3.44 5.36 9.24
C PHE A 65 -3.99 4.16 8.47
N GLN A 66 -4.33 4.34 7.19
CA GLN A 66 -4.73 3.23 6.32
C GLN A 66 -3.63 2.16 6.27
N ARG A 67 -2.37 2.57 6.08
CA ARG A 67 -1.22 1.64 6.05
C ARG A 67 -0.99 0.98 7.41
N ALA A 68 -1.07 1.73 8.50
CA ALA A 68 -0.90 1.20 9.85
C ALA A 68 -1.95 0.12 10.18
N ASN A 69 -3.22 0.36 9.80
CA ASN A 69 -4.30 -0.61 9.98
C ASN A 69 -4.09 -1.89 9.16
N GLN A 70 -3.72 -1.74 7.88
CA GLN A 70 -3.38 -2.86 7.01
C GLN A 70 -2.25 -3.74 7.59
N LEU A 71 -1.20 -3.13 8.12
CA LEU A 71 -0.09 -3.86 8.76
C LEU A 71 -0.49 -4.54 10.07
N ARG A 72 -1.43 -3.96 10.82
CA ARG A 72 -1.96 -4.57 12.04
C ARG A 72 -2.76 -5.84 11.74
N GLU A 73 -3.57 -5.83 10.67
CA GLU A 73 -4.33 -6.99 10.21
C GLU A 73 -3.40 -8.15 9.81
N LEU A 74 -2.30 -7.86 9.10
CA LEU A 74 -1.30 -8.87 8.75
C LEU A 74 -0.64 -9.51 9.98
N LYS A 75 -0.30 -8.72 11.00
CA LYS A 75 0.26 -9.26 12.25
C LYS A 75 -0.71 -10.16 13.01
N GLN A 76 -2.02 -9.95 12.85
CA GLN A 76 -3.03 -10.75 13.54
C GLN A 76 -3.22 -12.13 12.89
N LEU A 77 -3.05 -12.25 11.57
CA LEU A 77 -3.14 -13.53 10.86
C LEU A 77 -2.02 -14.49 11.27
N ASP A 78 -0.82 -13.97 11.54
CA ASP A 78 0.34 -14.76 12.02
C ASP A 78 0.18 -15.32 13.45
N LEU A 79 -0.84 -14.90 14.23
CA LEU A 79 -1.03 -15.35 15.62
C LEU A 79 -1.81 -16.67 15.76
N PHE A 80 -2.47 -17.13 14.69
CA PHE A 80 -3.31 -18.33 14.71
C PHE A 80 -2.84 -19.42 13.73
N SER A 81 -1.65 -19.26 13.15
CA SER A 81 -0.99 -20.17 12.20
C SER A 81 0.18 -20.90 12.84
#